data_AF-A0A662G0K9-F1
#
_entry.id   AF-A0A662G0K9-F1
#
_cell.length_a   1.000
_cell.length_b   1.000
_cell.length_c   1.000
_cell.angle_alpha   90.00
_cell.angle_beta   90.00
_cell.angle_gamma   90.00
#
_symmetry.space_group_name_H-M   'P 1'
#
loop_
_entity.id
_entity.type
_entity.pdbx_description
1 polymer ?
#
loop_
_entity_poly.entity_id
_entity_poly.type
_entity_poly.pdbx_seq_one_letter_code
_entity_poly.pdbx_strand_id
1 'polypeptide(L)'
;EYFGKAELKIEVREGIIKHVKVIRGAPCGSTWYIAEKLIGSVIEPRETLWERIAKAHHTYPCLASMEMDQELGDTILHKAQYLIRGAVEDSLR
;
A
#
# COMPACT_ATOMS: atom_id res chain seq x y z
N GLU A 1 17.83 0.47 7.52
CA GLU A 1 17.77 -0.22 6.22
C GLU A 1 16.63 0.35 5.39
N TYR A 2 16.88 0.79 4.16
CA TYR A 2 15.90 1.46 3.30
C TYR A 2 14.84 0.51 2.71
N PHE A 3 15.15 -0.79 2.67
CA PHE A 3 14.29 -1.82 2.07
C PHE A 3 13.84 -2.86 3.09
N GLY A 4 12.65 -3.41 2.89
CA GLY A 4 12.09 -4.47 3.74
C GLY A 4 10.58 -4.39 3.86
N LYS A 5 10.02 -4.85 4.99
CA LYS A 5 8.59 -4.69 5.29
C LYS A 5 8.25 -3.20 5.30
N ALA A 6 7.24 -2.80 4.53
CA ALA A 6 6.88 -1.40 4.38
C ALA A 6 6.58 -0.74 5.73
N GLU A 7 7.08 0.49 5.89
CA GLU A 7 6.86 1.33 7.07
C GLU A 7 6.67 2.77 6.59
N LEU A 8 5.56 3.38 6.98
CA LEU A 8 5.13 4.71 6.52
C LEU A 8 4.92 5.65 7.71
N LYS A 9 4.95 6.95 7.45
CA LYS A 9 4.36 7.97 8.31
C LYS A 9 3.35 8.75 7.48
N ILE A 10 2.10 8.79 7.92
CA ILE A 10 1.00 9.40 7.18
C ILE A 10 0.48 10.58 7.99
N GLU A 11 0.41 11.74 7.35
CA GLU A 11 -0.20 12.93 7.93
C GLU A 11 -1.61 13.09 7.36
N VAL A 12 -2.60 13.09 8.25
CA VAL A 12 -4.01 13.24 7.91
C VAL A 12 -4.52 14.56 8.46
N ARG A 13 -5.25 15.31 7.64
CA ARG A 13 -5.96 16.52 8.06
C ARG A 13 -7.40 16.45 7.57
N GLU A 14 -8.35 16.63 8.48
CA GLU A 14 -9.80 16.61 8.17
C GLU A 14 -10.21 15.31 7.44
N GLY A 15 -9.64 14.17 7.85
CA GLY A 15 -9.90 12.88 7.23
C GLY A 15 -9.27 12.65 5.85
N ILE A 16 -8.40 13.56 5.39
CA ILE A 16 -7.72 13.48 4.09
C ILE A 16 -6.21 13.34 4.29
N ILE A 17 -5.60 12.39 3.59
CA ILE A 17 -4.15 12.21 3.57
C ILE A 17 -3.49 13.42 2.87
N LYS A 18 -2.64 14.15 3.57
CA LYS A 18 -1.91 15.30 3.03
C LYS A 18 -0.47 14.96 2.69
N HIS A 19 0.17 14.10 3.48
CA HIS A 19 1.54 13.68 3.26
C HIS A 19 1.73 12.21 3.60
N VAL A 20 2.58 11.53 2.83
CA VAL A 20 3.01 10.15 3.09
C VAL A 20 4.52 10.09 2.95
N LYS A 21 5.20 9.79 4.06
CA LYS A 21 6.64 9.57 4.09
C LYS A 21 6.93 8.08 4.18
N VAL A 22 7.70 7.56 3.23
CA VAL A 22 8.19 6.17 3.27
C VAL A 22 9.45 6.12 4.14
N ILE A 23 9.39 5.38 5.24
CA ILE A 23 10.53 5.13 6.13
C ILE A 23 11.34 3.94 5.63
N ARG A 24 10.63 2.88 5.21
CA ARG A 24 11.18 1.68 4.58
C ARG A 24 10.19 1.17 3.54
N GLY A 25 10.68 0.78 2.37
CA GLY A 25 9.83 0.34 1.26
C GLY A 25 10.22 -0.99 0.64
N ALA A 26 9.37 -1.53 -0.22
CA ALA A 26 9.67 -2.71 -1.02
C ALA A 26 10.74 -2.36 -2.07
N PRO A 27 11.77 -3.20 -2.29
CA PRO A 27 12.92 -2.88 -3.14
C PRO A 27 12.55 -2.63 -4.61
N CYS A 28 11.39 -3.11 -5.08
CA CYS A 28 10.90 -2.81 -6.42
C CYS A 28 10.50 -1.34 -6.60
N GLY A 29 10.10 -0.64 -5.54
CA GLY A 29 9.61 0.73 -5.61
C GLY A 29 8.10 0.88 -5.42
N SER A 30 7.34 -0.22 -5.35
CA SER A 30 5.87 -0.18 -5.26
C SER A 30 5.38 0.61 -4.05
N THR A 31 6.08 0.55 -2.91
CA THR A 31 5.73 1.32 -1.71
C THR A 31 5.74 2.82 -1.95
N TRP A 32 6.75 3.35 -2.65
CA TRP A 32 6.82 4.78 -2.97
C TRP A 32 5.76 5.19 -3.99
N TYR A 33 5.53 4.35 -5.00
CA TYR A 33 4.48 4.60 -5.98
C TYR A 33 3.10 4.68 -5.31
N ILE A 34 2.77 3.70 -4.47
CA ILE A 34 1.48 3.67 -3.75
C ILE A 34 1.38 4.88 -2.82
N ALA A 35 2.44 5.19 -2.05
CA ALA A 35 2.47 6.35 -1.15
C ALA A 35 2.09 7.66 -1.87
N GLU A 36 2.62 7.89 -3.07
CA GLU A 36 2.27 9.06 -3.89
C GLU A 36 0.77 9.05 -4.28
N LYS A 37 0.22 7.89 -4.66
CA LYS A 37 -1.19 7.77 -5.09
C LYS A 37 -2.20 7.90 -3.95
N LEU A 38 -1.76 7.78 -2.70
CA LEU A 38 -2.61 7.96 -1.52
C LEU A 38 -2.82 9.42 -1.13
N ILE A 39 -1.95 10.33 -1.53
CA ILE A 39 -2.11 11.77 -1.25
C ILE A 39 -3.44 12.26 -1.83
N GLY A 40 -4.24 12.94 -1.01
CA GLY A 40 -5.58 13.41 -1.36
C GLY A 40 -6.71 12.40 -1.13
N SER A 41 -6.39 11.18 -0.70
CA SER A 41 -7.41 10.16 -0.41
C SER A 41 -8.06 10.41 0.95
N VAL A 42 -9.36 10.11 1.04
CA VAL A 42 -10.07 10.05 2.32
C VAL A 42 -9.71 8.77 3.07
N ILE A 43 -9.62 8.85 4.40
CA ILE A 43 -9.32 7.67 5.24
C ILE A 43 -10.57 6.90 5.65
N GLU A 44 -11.74 7.53 5.57
CA GLU A 44 -13.03 6.93 5.89
C GLU A 44 -14.03 7.10 4.72
N PRO A 45 -14.89 6.12 4.44
CA PRO A 45 -14.88 4.78 5.05
C PRO A 45 -13.65 3.97 4.58
N ARG A 46 -13.08 3.14 5.47
CA ARG A 46 -11.81 2.42 5.24
C ARG A 46 -11.78 1.62 3.94
N GLU A 47 -12.92 1.09 3.49
CA GLU A 47 -13.06 0.35 2.25
C GLU A 47 -12.63 1.19 1.03
N THR A 48 -12.95 2.49 1.02
CA THR A 48 -12.54 3.42 -0.06
C THR A 48 -11.03 3.55 -0.11
N LEU A 49 -10.39 3.66 1.05
CA LEU A 49 -8.93 3.73 1.14
C LEU A 49 -8.29 2.42 0.69
N TRP A 50 -8.83 1.27 1.10
CA TRP A 50 -8.31 -0.04 0.70
C TRP A 50 -8.43 -0.27 -0.80
N GLU A 51 -9.54 0.14 -1.41
CA GLU A 51 -9.73 0.09 -2.86
C GLU A 51 -8.69 0.96 -3.58
N ARG A 52 -8.41 2.16 -3.04
CA ARG A 52 -7.38 3.05 -3.59
C ARG A 52 -5.98 2.43 -3.54
N ILE A 53 -5.62 1.79 -2.42
CA ILE A 53 -4.35 1.05 -2.28
C ILE A 53 -4.28 -0.09 -3.30
N ALA A 54 -5.36 -0.87 -3.43
CA ALA A 54 -5.45 -1.98 -4.37
C ALA A 54 -5.22 -1.51 -5.81
N LYS A 55 -5.99 -0.52 -6.25
CA LYS A 55 -5.88 0.07 -7.60
C LYS A 55 -4.46 0.57 -7.86
N ALA A 56 -3.86 1.30 -6.92
CA ALA A 56 -2.50 1.80 -7.08
C ALA A 56 -1.48 0.66 -7.26
N HIS A 57 -1.61 -0.44 -6.52
CA HIS A 57 -0.70 -1.59 -6.66
C HIS A 57 -0.89 -2.31 -8.00
N HIS A 58 -2.13 -2.51 -8.46
CA HIS A 58 -2.40 -3.13 -9.76
C HIS A 58 -1.94 -2.28 -10.96
N THR A 59 -1.89 -0.95 -10.81
CA THR A 59 -1.38 -0.05 -11.86
C THR A 59 0.15 0.08 -11.87
N TYR A 60 0.81 -0.27 -10.78
CA TYR A 60 2.27 -0.30 -10.72
C TYR A 60 2.78 -1.50 -11.55
N PRO A 61 3.87 -1.37 -12.33
CA PRO A 61 4.44 -2.46 -13.14
C PRO A 61 5.08 -3.55 -12.27
N CYS A 62 4.27 -4.21 -11.45
CA CYS A 62 4.69 -5.24 -10.52
C CYS A 62 5.02 -6.52 -11.28
N LEU A 63 6.09 -7.20 -10.87
CA LEU A 63 6.48 -8.50 -11.42
C LEU A 63 5.88 -9.68 -10.62
N ALA A 64 5.14 -9.39 -9.55
CA ALA A 64 4.45 -10.42 -8.79
C ALA A 64 3.34 -11.05 -9.63
N SER A 65 3.25 -12.38 -9.58
CA SER A 65 2.25 -13.11 -10.36
C SER A 65 0.82 -12.77 -9.90
N MET A 66 -0.06 -12.65 -10.90
CA MET A 66 -1.52 -12.61 -10.74
C MET A 66 -2.16 -14.00 -10.90
N GLU A 67 -1.36 -15.03 -11.15
CA GLU A 67 -1.83 -16.41 -11.13
C GLU A 67 -2.16 -16.82 -9.70
N MET A 68 -3.21 -17.63 -9.56
CA MET A 68 -3.63 -18.17 -8.28
C MET A 68 -2.55 -19.14 -7.75
N ASP A 69 -1.96 -18.81 -6.62
CA ASP A 69 -1.07 -19.71 -5.91
C ASP A 69 -1.91 -20.65 -5.01
N GLN A 70 -1.79 -21.96 -5.22
CA GLN A 70 -2.61 -22.95 -4.51
C GLN A 70 -2.26 -23.07 -3.03
N GLU A 71 -0.99 -22.86 -2.66
CA GLU A 71 -0.53 -22.95 -1.27
C GLU A 71 -0.99 -21.74 -0.45
N LEU A 72 -0.98 -20.56 -1.09
CA LEU A 72 -1.38 -19.31 -0.44
C LEU A 72 -2.88 -19.04 -0.52
N GLY A 73 -3.60 -19.78 -1.36
CA GLY A 73 -5.03 -19.57 -1.64
C GLY A 73 -5.34 -18.19 -2.21
N ASP A 74 -4.37 -17.55 -2.88
CA ASP A 74 -4.47 -16.20 -3.42
C ASP A 74 -3.30 -15.93 -4.38
N THR A 75 -3.27 -14.75 -5.01
CA THR A 75 -2.15 -14.34 -5.87
C THR A 75 -0.99 -13.76 -5.06
N ILE A 76 0.24 -13.88 -5.59
CA ILE A 76 1.44 -13.27 -4.98
C ILE A 76 1.27 -11.75 -4.89
N LEU A 77 0.70 -11.12 -5.92
CA LEU A 77 0.45 -9.69 -5.94
C LEU A 77 -0.50 -9.26 -4.81
N HIS A 78 -1.60 -9.98 -4.59
CA HIS A 78 -2.53 -9.67 -3.49
C HIS A 78 -1.87 -9.84 -2.12
N LYS A 79 -1.08 -10.90 -1.89
CA LYS A 79 -0.33 -11.04 -0.63
C LYS A 79 0.61 -9.85 -0.41
N ALA A 80 1.33 -9.41 -1.45
CA ALA A 80 2.17 -8.22 -1.38
C ALA A 80 1.34 -6.93 -1.12
N GLN A 81 0.16 -6.81 -1.72
CA GLN A 81 -0.76 -5.71 -1.48
C GLN A 81 -1.25 -5.66 -0.03
N TYR A 82 -1.52 -6.80 0.59
CA TYR A 82 -1.94 -6.83 1.99
C TYR A 82 -0.86 -6.35 2.95
N LEU A 83 0.42 -6.57 2.63
CA LEU A 83 1.53 -6.05 3.42
C LEU A 83 1.58 -4.52 3.43
N ILE A 84 1.45 -3.88 2.26
CA ILE A 84 1.44 -2.41 2.19
C ILE A 84 0.13 -1.82 2.75
N ARG A 85 -1.01 -2.49 2.56
CA ARG A 85 -2.27 -2.12 3.23
C ARG A 85 -2.11 -2.14 4.74
N GLY A 86 -1.50 -3.19 5.29
CA GLY A 86 -1.18 -3.29 6.71
C GLY A 86 -0.29 -2.14 7.19
N ALA A 87 0.75 -1.78 6.44
CA ALA A 87 1.61 -0.65 6.78
C ALA A 87 0.88 0.70 6.78
N VAL A 88 -0.08 0.89 5.87
CA VAL A 88 -0.95 2.09 5.85
C VAL A 88 -1.85 2.10 7.08
N GLU A 89 -2.52 0.98 7.39
CA GLU A 89 -3.39 0.87 8.57
C GLU A 89 -2.62 1.09 9.87
N ASP A 90 -1.45 0.47 10.02
CA ASP A 90 -0.58 0.66 11.19
C ASP A 90 -0.15 2.13 11.35
N SER A 91 -0.04 2.89 10.25
CA SER A 91 0.30 4.32 10.28
C SER A 91 -0.88 5.24 10.56
N LEU A 92 -2.12 4.74 10.48
CA LEU A 92 -3.36 5.47 10.70
C LEU A 92 -4.02 5.15 12.06
N ARG A 93 -3.40 4.27 12.84
CA ARG A 93 -3.72 4.03 14.24
C ARG A 93 -3.10 5.10 15.13
#